data_AF-A0A370FTV2-F1
#
_entry.id   AF-A0A370FTV2-F1
#
_cell.length_a   1.000
_cell.length_b   1.000
_cell.length_c   1.000
_cell.angle_alpha   90.00
_cell.angle_beta   90.00
_cell.angle_gamma   90.00
#
_symmetry.space_group_name_H-M   'P 1'
#
loop_
_entity.id
_entity.type
_entity.pdbx_description
1 polymer ?
#
loop_
_entity_poly.entity_id
_entity_poly.type
_entity_poly.pdbx_seq_one_letter_code
_entity_poly.pdbx_strand_id
1 'polypeptide(L)'
;MVVHASAGAAALAILVVVGRRAGWPDSETVPHSVPLTIVRAGILWFGWFGFNAGDGLQANGVAAQALLNTHVAAAAGLVIWLILEWFRQGRATVLGAATGAVAGLATVTPCAGYVDTASALAIGAIAGLACQFALRLKGRSSFGRRRSTPCWARSIAIPSAITRVMYSRRRRP
;
A
#
# COMPACT_ATOMS: atom_id res chain seq x y z
N MET A 1 -4.16 -10.97 -3.79
CA MET A 1 -3.44 -10.25 -4.88
C MET A 1 -4.38 -9.46 -5.79
N VAL A 2 -5.56 -9.99 -6.15
CA VAL A 2 -6.50 -9.36 -7.11
C VAL A 2 -6.93 -7.94 -6.68
N VAL A 3 -7.41 -7.74 -5.46
CA VAL A 3 -8.00 -6.45 -5.03
C VAL A 3 -6.93 -5.35 -4.90
N HIS A 4 -5.85 -5.61 -4.18
CA HIS A 4 -4.84 -4.59 -3.86
C HIS A 4 -3.99 -4.16 -5.06
N ALA A 5 -3.55 -5.10 -5.89
CA ALA A 5 -2.71 -4.78 -7.05
C ALA A 5 -3.52 -4.08 -8.15
N SER A 6 -4.76 -4.52 -8.41
CA SER A 6 -5.62 -3.89 -9.41
C SER A 6 -6.05 -2.49 -8.98
N ALA A 7 -6.47 -2.30 -7.73
CA ALA A 7 -6.82 -0.99 -7.19
C ALA A 7 -5.61 -0.03 -7.23
N GLY A 8 -4.41 -0.52 -6.89
CA GLY A 8 -3.17 0.27 -6.96
C GLY A 8 -2.82 0.70 -8.39
N ALA A 9 -2.92 -0.22 -9.36
CA ALA A 9 -2.66 0.08 -10.77
C ALA A 9 -3.71 1.05 -11.35
N ALA A 10 -4.99 0.87 -11.04
CA ALA A 10 -6.06 1.76 -11.45
C ALA A 10 -5.89 3.17 -10.87
N ALA A 11 -5.55 3.28 -9.59
CA ALA A 11 -5.29 4.57 -8.95
C ALA A 11 -4.12 5.32 -9.62
N LEU A 12 -3.04 4.60 -9.97
CA LEU A 12 -1.90 5.19 -10.68
C LEU A 12 -2.29 5.66 -12.09
N ALA A 13 -3.06 4.87 -12.83
CA ALA A 13 -3.55 5.24 -14.15
C ALA A 13 -4.41 6.52 -14.10
N ILE A 14 -5.35 6.58 -13.14
CA ILE A 14 -6.20 7.77 -12.94
C ILE A 14 -5.36 8.99 -12.57
N LEU A 15 -4.36 8.85 -11.69
CA LEU A 15 -3.45 9.93 -11.32
C LEU A 15 -2.69 10.52 -12.53
N VAL A 16 -2.31 9.67 -13.49
CA VAL A 16 -1.64 10.10 -14.72
C VAL A 16 -2.60 10.86 -15.65
N VAL A 17 -3.85 10.41 -15.75
CA VAL A 17 -4.86 11.02 -16.64
C VAL A 17 -5.39 12.34 -16.09
N VAL A 18 -5.77 12.38 -14.80
CA VAL A 18 -6.34 13.58 -14.14
C VAL A 18 -5.27 14.65 -13.90
N GLY A 19 -4.03 14.23 -13.63
CA GLY A 19 -2.92 15.14 -13.36
C GLY A 19 -2.95 15.76 -11.97
N ARG A 20 -2.15 16.82 -11.77
CA ARG A 20 -1.96 17.48 -10.46
C ARG A 20 -3.15 18.38 -10.11
N ARG A 21 -3.57 18.34 -8.84
CA ARG A 21 -4.52 19.32 -8.30
C ARG A 21 -3.92 20.73 -8.27
N ALA A 22 -4.77 21.75 -8.42
CA ALA A 22 -4.38 23.15 -8.20
C ALA A 22 -3.87 23.34 -6.76
N GLY A 23 -2.80 24.12 -6.59
CA GLY A 23 -2.16 24.37 -5.29
C GLY A 23 -1.21 23.28 -4.77
N TRP A 24 -1.04 22.15 -5.46
CA TRP A 24 0.03 21.19 -5.13
C TRP A 24 1.39 21.73 -5.60
N PRO A 25 2.48 21.69 -4.82
CA PRO A 25 2.62 21.06 -3.49
C PRO A 25 2.40 22.01 -2.31
N ASP A 26 2.17 23.29 -2.56
CA ASP A 26 2.27 24.36 -1.55
C ASP A 26 1.04 24.48 -0.63
N SER A 27 -0.11 23.90 -1.01
CA SER A 27 -1.28 23.79 -0.14
C SER A 27 -1.30 22.45 0.60
N GLU A 28 -0.89 22.48 1.87
CA GLU A 28 -1.08 21.35 2.78
C GLU A 28 -2.58 21.23 3.10
N THR A 29 -3.22 20.22 2.53
CA THR A 29 -4.64 19.96 2.79
C THR A 29 -4.78 19.24 4.12
N VAL A 30 -5.14 20.00 5.14
CA VAL A 30 -5.52 19.45 6.44
C VAL A 30 -6.85 18.69 6.29
N PRO A 31 -7.00 17.47 6.84
CA PRO A 31 -8.26 16.75 6.79
C PRO A 31 -9.37 17.56 7.47
N HIS A 32 -10.52 17.71 6.79
CA HIS A 32 -11.67 18.42 7.34
C HIS A 32 -12.20 17.80 8.65
N SER A 33 -12.03 16.48 8.83
CA SER A 33 -12.39 15.79 10.07
C SER A 33 -11.51 14.55 10.32
N VAL A 34 -10.61 14.69 11.30
CA VAL A 34 -9.81 13.56 11.80
C VAL A 34 -10.69 12.47 12.42
N PRO A 35 -11.74 12.76 13.23
CA PRO A 35 -12.59 11.72 13.82
C PRO A 35 -13.27 10.82 12.78
N LEU A 36 -13.77 11.41 11.68
CA LEU A 36 -14.41 10.65 10.61
C LEU A 36 -13.42 9.68 9.93
N THR A 37 -12.15 10.08 9.82
CA THR A 37 -11.10 9.21 9.26
C THR A 37 -10.84 8.01 10.17
N ILE A 38 -10.87 8.21 11.49
CA ILE A 38 -10.73 7.13 12.48
C ILE A 38 -11.90 6.16 12.37
N VAL A 39 -13.14 6.67 12.30
CA VAL A 39 -14.33 5.82 12.15
C VAL A 39 -14.24 4.98 10.87
N ARG A 40 -13.84 5.59 9.74
CA ARG A 40 -13.63 4.87 8.47
C ARG A 40 -12.56 3.79 8.59
N ALA A 41 -11.44 4.09 9.25
CA ALA A 41 -10.38 3.12 9.49
C ALA A 41 -10.86 1.96 10.39
N GLY A 42 -11.66 2.26 11.41
CA GLY A 42 -12.25 1.25 12.31
C GLY A 42 -13.21 0.31 11.58
N ILE A 43 -14.12 0.87 10.77
CA ILE A 43 -15.04 0.06 9.94
C ILE A 43 -14.27 -0.79 8.94
N LEU A 44 -13.23 -0.25 8.32
CA LEU A 44 -12.39 -0.99 7.36
C LEU A 44 -11.66 -2.16 8.04
N TRP A 45 -11.08 -1.94 9.22
CA TRP A 45 -10.44 -3.01 9.99
C TRP A 45 -11.46 -4.08 10.35
N PHE A 46 -12.61 -3.69 10.91
CA PHE A 46 -13.67 -4.62 11.26
C PHE A 46 -14.15 -5.44 10.03
N GLY A 47 -14.39 -4.79 8.90
CA GLY A 47 -14.77 -5.46 7.66
C GLY A 47 -13.71 -6.43 7.13
N TRP A 48 -12.43 -6.15 7.40
CA TRP A 48 -11.32 -7.02 6.98
C TRP A 48 -11.32 -8.39 7.66
N PHE A 49 -11.90 -8.49 8.87
CA PHE A 49 -12.11 -9.77 9.52
C PHE A 49 -13.02 -10.68 8.69
N GLY A 50 -14.15 -10.15 8.21
CA GLY A 50 -15.05 -10.88 7.32
C GLY A 50 -14.40 -11.21 5.98
N PHE A 51 -13.58 -10.30 5.45
CA PHE A 51 -12.88 -10.51 4.18
C PHE A 51 -11.86 -11.66 4.24
N ASN A 52 -11.03 -11.73 5.30
CA ASN A 52 -9.98 -12.74 5.41
C ASN A 52 -10.48 -14.06 6.01
N ALA A 53 -11.41 -14.03 6.96
CA ALA A 53 -11.93 -15.24 7.61
C ALA A 53 -13.06 -15.90 6.81
N GLY A 54 -13.80 -15.10 6.02
CA GLY A 54 -14.94 -15.56 5.23
C GLY A 54 -14.58 -16.16 3.88
N ASP A 55 -13.33 -16.04 3.42
CA ASP A 55 -12.89 -16.52 2.09
C ASP A 55 -13.09 -18.03 1.89
N GLY A 56 -13.03 -18.80 2.99
CA GLY A 56 -13.28 -20.25 2.98
C GLY A 56 -14.75 -20.67 3.10
N LEU A 57 -15.69 -19.72 3.24
CA LEU A 57 -17.14 -19.95 3.45
C LEU A 57 -17.48 -20.97 4.56
N GLN A 58 -16.57 -21.16 5.52
CA GLN A 58 -16.67 -22.15 6.59
C GLN A 58 -16.14 -21.57 7.90
N ALA A 59 -16.76 -21.93 9.02
CA ALA A 59 -16.28 -21.59 10.36
C ALA A 59 -15.41 -22.73 10.91
N ASN A 60 -14.13 -22.74 10.54
CA ASN A 60 -13.17 -23.78 10.90
C ASN A 60 -11.87 -23.18 11.49
N GLY A 61 -10.90 -24.03 11.82
CA GLY A 61 -9.62 -23.58 12.38
C GLY A 61 -8.83 -22.64 11.46
N VAL A 62 -9.00 -22.75 10.13
CA VAL A 62 -8.36 -21.86 9.15
C VAL A 62 -8.98 -20.47 9.22
N ALA A 63 -10.30 -20.37 9.35
CA ALA A 63 -10.99 -19.08 9.54
C ALA A 63 -10.57 -18.39 10.86
N ALA A 64 -10.44 -19.17 11.94
CA ALA A 64 -9.96 -18.64 13.22
C ALA A 64 -8.51 -18.13 13.13
N GLN A 65 -7.63 -18.89 12.46
CA GLN A 65 -6.25 -18.46 12.20
C GLN A 65 -6.20 -17.20 11.32
N ALA A 66 -7.01 -17.14 10.27
CA ALA A 66 -7.10 -15.95 9.42
C ALA A 66 -7.54 -14.70 10.20
N LEU A 67 -8.51 -14.81 11.13
CA LEU A 67 -8.89 -13.70 12.00
C LEU A 67 -7.73 -13.21 12.88
N LEU A 68 -7.07 -14.15 13.56
CA LEU A 68 -5.94 -13.83 14.46
C LEU A 68 -4.81 -13.17 13.69
N ASN A 69 -4.39 -13.76 12.57
CA ASN A 69 -3.32 -13.24 11.73
C ASN A 69 -3.65 -11.86 11.15
N THR A 70 -4.92 -11.62 10.81
CA THR A 70 -5.40 -10.31 10.36
C THR A 70 -5.27 -9.26 11.46
N HIS A 71 -5.68 -9.58 12.69
CA HIS A 71 -5.56 -8.66 13.82
C HIS A 71 -4.10 -8.36 14.16
N VAL A 72 -3.28 -9.40 14.26
CA VAL A 72 -1.86 -9.29 14.65
C VAL A 72 -1.06 -8.52 13.60
N ALA A 73 -1.26 -8.80 12.31
CA ALA A 73 -0.56 -8.08 11.25
C ALA A 73 -0.95 -6.60 11.18
N ALA A 74 -2.23 -6.28 11.40
CA ALA A 74 -2.71 -4.90 11.44
C ALA A 74 -2.13 -4.13 12.64
N ALA A 75 -2.12 -4.75 13.83
CA ALA A 75 -1.52 -4.17 15.02
C ALA A 75 0.00 -3.96 14.84
N ALA A 76 0.71 -4.94 14.27
CA ALA A 76 2.14 -4.83 13.99
C ALA A 76 2.45 -3.69 13.00
N GLY A 77 1.68 -3.58 11.90
CA GLY A 77 1.83 -2.51 10.93
C GLY A 77 1.55 -1.12 11.52
N LEU A 78 0.53 -1.01 12.36
CA LEU A 78 0.21 0.22 13.10
C LEU A 78 1.35 0.63 14.04
N VAL A 79 1.80 -0.29 14.90
CA VAL A 79 2.84 -0.01 15.90
C VAL A 79 4.14 0.40 15.24
N ILE A 80 4.56 -0.34 14.20
CA ILE A 80 5.77 0.00 13.45
C ILE A 80 5.66 1.36 12.79
N TRP A 81 4.51 1.70 12.22
CA TRP A 81 4.32 3.03 11.64
C TRP A 81 4.47 4.13 12.69
N LEU A 82 3.82 3.96 13.85
CA LEU A 82 3.90 4.93 14.95
C LEU A 82 5.32 5.08 15.49
N ILE A 83 6.05 3.97 15.65
CA ILE A 83 7.45 3.98 16.07
C ILE A 83 8.29 4.78 15.06
N LEU A 84 8.16 4.47 13.76
CA LEU A 84 8.89 5.17 12.70
C LEU A 84 8.52 6.65 12.58
N GLU A 85 7.26 6.99 12.83
CA GLU A 85 6.79 8.37 12.81
C GLU A 85 7.35 9.14 14.01
N TRP A 86 7.31 8.54 15.20
CA TRP A 86 7.88 9.10 16.43
C TRP A 86 9.37 9.38 16.28
N PHE A 87 10.16 8.40 15.82
CA PHE A 87 11.60 8.57 15.64
C PHE A 87 11.97 9.66 14.62
N ARG A 88 11.07 9.98 13.67
CA ARG A 88 11.41 10.85 12.53
C ARG A 88 10.77 12.22 12.58
N GLN A 89 9.59 12.33 13.18
CA GLN A 89 8.80 13.57 13.25
C GLN A 89 8.62 14.04 14.70
N GLY A 90 9.01 13.21 15.68
CA GLY A 90 8.89 13.51 17.11
C GLY A 90 7.45 13.42 17.64
N ARG A 91 6.48 13.02 16.81
CA ARG A 91 5.06 12.93 17.17
C ARG A 91 4.41 11.76 16.44
N ALA A 92 3.59 10.99 17.15
CA ALA A 92 2.71 9.98 16.56
C ALA A 92 1.40 10.62 16.07
N THR A 93 0.98 10.31 14.86
CA THR A 93 -0.28 10.80 14.29
C THR A 93 -1.28 9.67 14.13
N VAL A 94 -2.57 9.99 14.32
CA VAL A 94 -3.64 9.01 14.16
C VAL A 94 -3.82 8.61 12.69
N LEU A 95 -3.53 9.52 11.76
CA LEU A 95 -3.53 9.24 10.33
C LEU A 95 -2.41 8.26 9.96
N GLY A 96 -1.23 8.42 10.57
CA GLY A 96 -0.13 7.47 10.46
C GLY A 96 -0.52 6.09 10.98
N ALA A 97 -1.10 6.02 12.18
CA ALA A 97 -1.59 4.78 12.76
C ALA A 97 -2.60 4.05 11.83
N ALA A 98 -3.59 4.77 11.31
CA ALA A 98 -4.57 4.21 10.39
C ALA A 98 -3.93 3.71 9.09
N THR A 99 -2.97 4.45 8.53
CA THR A 99 -2.26 4.06 7.31
C THR A 99 -1.41 2.81 7.54
N GLY A 100 -0.71 2.73 8.68
CA GLY A 100 0.07 1.56 9.07
C GLY A 100 -0.79 0.31 9.27
N ALA A 101 -1.94 0.44 9.93
CA ALA A 101 -2.89 -0.65 10.10
C ALA A 101 -3.37 -1.20 8.75
N VAL A 102 -3.79 -0.32 7.83
CA VAL A 102 -4.27 -0.71 6.50
C VAL A 102 -3.17 -1.35 5.66
N ALA A 103 -1.92 -0.87 5.77
CA ALA A 103 -0.78 -1.50 5.10
C ALA A 103 -0.56 -2.95 5.57
N GLY A 104 -0.66 -3.19 6.89
CA GLY A 104 -0.58 -4.54 7.46
C GLY A 104 -1.73 -5.44 6.98
N LEU A 105 -2.98 -4.96 7.07
CA LEU A 105 -4.18 -5.66 6.60
C LEU A 105 -4.10 -6.07 5.12
N ALA A 106 -3.69 -5.14 4.25
CA ALA A 106 -3.54 -5.38 2.82
C ALA A 106 -2.49 -6.46 2.52
N THR A 107 -1.39 -6.48 3.29
CA THR A 107 -0.24 -7.36 3.01
C THR A 107 -0.45 -8.77 3.54
N VAL A 108 -1.16 -8.95 4.66
CA VAL A 108 -1.47 -10.29 5.22
C VAL A 108 -2.58 -11.02 4.47
N THR A 109 -3.44 -10.28 3.74
CA THR A 109 -4.59 -10.81 2.99
C THR A 109 -4.32 -12.09 2.18
N PRO A 110 -3.29 -12.19 1.31
CA PRO A 110 -3.08 -13.40 0.51
C PRO A 110 -2.64 -14.64 1.31
N CYS A 111 -2.23 -14.47 2.57
CA CYS A 111 -1.63 -15.54 3.35
C CYS A 111 -2.27 -15.72 4.73
N ALA A 112 -3.36 -15.00 5.03
CA ALA A 112 -3.94 -14.91 6.37
C ALA A 112 -4.27 -16.27 6.99
N GLY A 113 -4.79 -17.23 6.21
CA GLY A 113 -5.14 -18.58 6.71
C GLY A 113 -4.02 -19.62 6.66
N TYR A 114 -2.84 -19.28 6.11
CA TYR A 114 -1.79 -20.26 5.78
C TYR A 114 -0.45 -20.02 6.48
N VAL A 115 -0.29 -18.88 7.16
CA VAL A 115 0.94 -18.53 7.88
C VAL A 115 0.73 -18.64 9.38
N ASP A 116 1.84 -18.84 10.09
CA ASP A 116 1.82 -18.85 11.55
C ASP A 116 1.73 -17.41 12.10
N THR A 117 1.22 -17.26 13.33
CA THR A 117 0.96 -15.93 13.91
C THR A 117 2.23 -15.09 14.07
N ALA A 118 3.37 -15.72 14.36
CA ALA A 118 4.66 -15.03 14.41
C ALA A 118 5.08 -14.48 13.04
N SER A 119 4.81 -15.22 11.96
CA SER A 119 5.06 -14.75 10.60
C SER A 119 4.10 -13.62 10.21
N ALA A 120 2.83 -13.68 10.61
CA ALA A 120 1.87 -12.60 10.38
C ALA A 120 2.31 -11.28 11.04
N LEU A 121 2.87 -11.35 12.25
CA LEU A 121 3.47 -10.20 12.94
C LEU A 121 4.65 -9.60 12.15
N ALA A 122 5.57 -10.45 11.68
CA ALA A 122 6.69 -10.01 10.87
C ALA A 122 6.24 -9.37 9.54
N ILE A 123 5.25 -9.97 8.86
CA ILE A 123 4.68 -9.45 7.62
C ILE A 123 4.05 -8.07 7.85
N GLY A 124 3.25 -7.91 8.91
CA GLY A 124 2.64 -6.63 9.27
C GLY A 124 3.70 -5.55 9.55
N ALA A 125 4.75 -5.90 10.30
CA ALA A 125 5.85 -4.98 10.59
C ALA A 125 6.59 -4.53 9.32
N ILE A 126 6.96 -5.48 8.45
CA ILE A 126 7.65 -5.19 7.19
C ILE A 126 6.75 -4.35 6.27
N ALA A 127 5.45 -4.63 6.21
CA ALA A 127 4.49 -3.86 5.44
C ALA A 127 4.43 -2.39 5.89
N GLY A 128 4.38 -2.15 7.21
CA GLY A 128 4.41 -0.80 7.79
C GLY A 128 5.69 -0.04 7.41
N LEU A 129 6.86 -0.69 7.53
CA LEU A 129 8.16 -0.13 7.14
C LEU A 129 8.20 0.22 5.65
N ALA A 130 7.86 -0.74 4.79
CA ALA A 130 7.95 -0.60 3.35
C ALA A 130 6.99 0.47 2.83
N CYS A 131 5.76 0.51 3.35
CA CYS A 131 4.76 1.50 2.97
C CYS A 131 5.15 2.91 3.41
N GLN A 132 5.69 3.09 4.62
CA GLN A 132 6.17 4.39 5.07
C GLN A 132 7.36 4.88 4.24
N PHE A 133 8.25 3.98 3.86
CA PHE A 133 9.36 4.29 2.96
C PHE A 133 8.88 4.67 1.55
N ALA A 134 7.92 3.94 0.99
CA ALA A 134 7.33 4.22 -0.32
C ALA A 134 6.66 5.60 -0.38
N LEU A 135 5.89 5.99 0.64
CA LEU A 135 5.28 7.33 0.71
C LEU A 135 6.32 8.44 0.75
N ARG A 136 7.45 8.22 1.43
CA ARG A 136 8.56 9.18 1.44
C ARG A 136 9.27 9.27 0.09
N LEU A 137 9.45 8.15 -0.59
CA LEU A 137 10.02 8.15 -1.93
C LEU A 137 9.14 8.96 -2.88
N LYS A 138 7.81 8.86 -2.77
CA LYS A 138 6.85 9.68 -3.52
C LYS A 138 7.07 11.18 -3.25
N GLY A 139 7.27 11.60 -2.00
CA GLY A 139 7.55 13.01 -1.65
C GLY A 139 8.88 13.56 -2.19
N ARG A 140 9.88 12.68 -2.36
CA ARG A 140 11.19 13.02 -2.97
C ARG A 140 11.17 12.96 -4.49
N SER A 141 10.44 12.01 -5.07
CA SER A 141 10.37 11.81 -6.51
C SER A 141 9.63 12.98 -7.16
N SER A 142 10.25 13.54 -8.19
CA SER A 142 9.77 14.66 -9.00
C SER A 142 8.53 14.34 -9.86
N PHE A 143 7.84 13.23 -9.60
CA PHE A 143 6.58 12.84 -10.28
C PHE A 143 5.48 13.90 -10.13
N GLY A 144 5.63 14.80 -9.15
CA GLY A 144 4.80 15.97 -8.97
C GLY A 144 5.52 17.32 -9.03
N ARG A 145 6.80 17.46 -9.42
CA ARG A 145 7.52 18.77 -9.37
C ARG A 145 7.85 19.43 -10.71
N ARG A 146 7.88 18.71 -11.83
CA ARG A 146 8.17 19.32 -13.14
C ARG A 146 7.10 18.96 -14.17
N ARG A 147 6.24 19.93 -14.51
CA ARG A 147 5.64 20.00 -15.85
C ARG A 147 6.61 20.78 -16.72
N SER A 148 7.62 20.10 -17.24
CA SER A 148 8.28 20.45 -18.51
C SER A 148 9.15 19.27 -18.93
N THR A 149 8.79 18.69 -20.06
CA THR A 149 9.31 17.45 -20.69
C THR A 149 8.77 16.13 -20.09
N PRO A 150 7.96 15.36 -20.85
CA PRO A 150 7.59 14.01 -20.44
C PRO A 150 8.81 13.08 -20.57
N CYS A 151 9.43 12.74 -19.43
CA CYS A 151 10.45 11.70 -19.33
C CYS A 151 9.96 10.30 -19.76
N TRP A 152 8.65 10.12 -20.00
CA TRP A 152 8.09 8.91 -20.61
C TRP A 152 8.65 8.65 -22.03
N ALA A 153 9.03 9.72 -22.77
CA ALA A 153 9.72 9.60 -24.06
C ALA A 153 11.14 9.01 -23.94
N ARG A 154 11.74 8.97 -22.74
CA ARG A 154 13.10 8.46 -22.52
C ARG A 154 13.14 7.13 -21.75
N SER A 155 12.15 6.86 -20.89
CA SER A 155 12.11 5.60 -20.10
C SER A 155 11.36 4.44 -20.76
N ILE A 156 10.54 4.66 -21.79
CA ILE A 156 10.00 3.54 -22.61
C ILE A 156 11.00 3.08 -23.67
N ALA A 157 11.98 3.92 -24.03
CA ALA A 157 13.04 3.54 -24.94
C ALA A 157 13.97 2.45 -24.37
N ILE A 158 13.95 2.22 -23.04
CA ILE A 158 14.87 1.25 -22.40
C ILE A 158 14.27 -0.18 -22.35
N PRO A 159 12.99 -0.40 -22.00
CA PRO A 159 12.41 -1.75 -22.09
C PRO A 159 12.18 -2.20 -23.54
N SER A 160 11.81 -1.29 -24.43
CA SER A 160 11.51 -1.64 -25.84
C SER A 160 12.75 -1.93 -26.69
N ALA A 161 13.92 -1.40 -26.32
CA ALA A 161 15.20 -1.77 -26.93
C ALA A 161 15.62 -3.21 -26.58
N ILE A 162 15.38 -3.65 -25.34
CA ILE A 162 15.72 -5.01 -24.88
C ILE A 162 14.78 -6.05 -25.52
N THR A 163 13.49 -5.74 -25.67
CA THR A 163 12.55 -6.65 -26.36
C THR A 163 12.78 -6.68 -27.88
N ARG A 164 13.21 -5.59 -28.52
CA ARG A 164 13.60 -5.61 -29.96
C ARG A 164 14.88 -6.39 -30.23
N VAL A 165 15.87 -6.34 -29.32
CA VAL A 165 17.11 -7.12 -29.45
C VAL A 165 16.85 -8.62 -29.25
N MET A 166 15.93 -9.01 -28.35
CA MET A 166 15.55 -10.41 -28.17
C MET A 166 14.57 -10.94 -29.22
N TYR A 167 13.64 -10.12 -29.73
CA TYR A 167 12.66 -10.56 -30.74
C TYR A 167 13.25 -10.63 -32.16
N SER A 168 14.27 -9.83 -32.50
CA SER A 168 14.91 -9.88 -33.84
C SER A 168 15.82 -11.11 -34.05
N ARG A 169 16.17 -11.85 -32.99
CA ARG A 169 16.95 -13.11 -33.08
C ARG A 169 16.09 -14.37 -33.25
N ARG A 170 14.76 -14.26 -33.27
CA ARG A 170 13.85 -15.42 -33.44
C ARG A 170 13.11 -15.46 -34.78
N ARG A 171 13.47 -14.60 -35.73
CA ARG A 171 13.00 -14.63 -37.12
C ARG A 171 14.12 -14.25 -38.08
N ARG A 172 15.05 -15.17 -38.31
CA ARG A 172 15.68 -15.40 -39.62
C ARG A 172 15.83 -16.94 -39.77
N PRO A 173 15.53 -17.47 -40.97
CA PRO A 173 15.33 -18.90 -41.23
C PRO A 173 16.54 -19.76 -40.91
#